data_AF-A0A1A5D831-F1
#
_entry.id   AF-A0A1A5D831-F1
#
_cell.length_a   1.000
_cell.length_b   1.000
_cell.length_c   1.000
_cell.angle_alpha   90.00
_cell.angle_beta   90.00
_cell.angle_gamma   90.00
#
_symmetry.space_group_name_H-M   'P 1'
#
loop_
_entity.id
_entity.type
_entity.pdbx_description
1 polymer ?
#
loop_
_entity_poly.entity_id
_entity_poly.type
_entity_poly.pdbx_seq_one_letter_code
_entity_poly.pdbx_strand_id
1 'polypeptide(L)'
;MPTIRKLMLQNFKQFRQLDLDFDQRHNVLIGDNETGKSSVLLALDLALSGSRNRVENLGFETLFCKPVIEAFLGGPRGIDQLPTLVIDVFLAEGQDESLYGVGNLAGQETDGIRLAIEPVQDYGAEIRAVLAQPGRNFPFEYYAVKFQTFARNLYASFNRPVRHLLLDSSRIDSDYAAREYTRSVFHFHAPVEARYQLENAYRMGKSNFKDNHLAELNGGLDGFQFEVRSGARSNLETDLVISEDGITLEHRGKGRQCFIKTSFALNTRRAQAGFDVMLLEEPENHLSHTLMKRLVNELSKKDGTQLFIATHSSHICSRLDLRNALLLGPGQRSGTLRQLSDDTAAFFMKAPDNNVLEFALSRRVILVEGDAEFILLEAFYTKLVGRLPAEDDVHVISIGGTSFKRYLELAALLNIKVAAIRDNDGSYEENCVENYADLVTEHARVFADADNQRSTFEIGLYADNMAICDELFALGRRTLTPQQYMLANKAEAAFELLDKKADELVVPGYIAEAIAWLRA
;
A
#
# COMPACT_ATOMS: atom_id res chain seq x y z
N MET A 1 1.14 -24.52 10.83
CA MET A 1 1.36 -23.09 11.11
C MET A 1 0.21 -22.33 10.49
N PRO A 2 -0.42 -21.39 11.20
CA PRO A 2 -1.46 -20.55 10.62
C PRO A 2 -0.86 -19.66 9.53
N THR A 3 -1.40 -19.74 8.31
CA THR A 3 -0.97 -18.94 7.17
C THR A 3 -2.18 -18.22 6.61
N ILE A 4 -2.08 -16.92 6.35
CA ILE A 4 -3.18 -16.13 5.78
C ILE A 4 -3.23 -16.37 4.28
N ARG A 5 -4.37 -16.84 3.75
CA ARG A 5 -4.56 -17.04 2.30
C ARG A 5 -5.25 -15.87 1.62
N LYS A 6 -6.16 -15.20 2.33
CA LYS A 6 -7.02 -14.16 1.74
C LYS A 6 -7.46 -13.15 2.79
N LEU A 7 -7.64 -11.91 2.37
CA LEU A 7 -8.32 -10.85 3.12
C LEU A 7 -9.52 -10.37 2.34
N MET A 8 -10.68 -10.29 3.00
CA MET A 8 -11.87 -9.60 2.48
C MET A 8 -12.24 -8.45 3.43
N LEU A 9 -12.41 -7.26 2.87
CA LEU A 9 -12.82 -6.07 3.61
C LEU A 9 -14.20 -5.62 3.12
N GLN A 10 -15.05 -5.21 4.06
CA GLN A 10 -16.31 -4.54 3.77
C GLN A 10 -16.42 -3.27 4.62
N ASN A 11 -16.70 -2.14 3.97
CA ASN A 11 -16.92 -0.83 4.59
C ASN A 11 -15.79 -0.37 5.54
N PHE A 12 -14.54 -0.67 5.20
CA PHE A 12 -13.35 -0.38 6.00
C PHE A 12 -12.46 0.70 5.36
N LYS A 13 -12.21 1.81 6.07
CA LYS A 13 -11.41 2.96 5.65
C LYS A 13 -11.87 3.46 4.28
N GLN A 14 -11.01 3.43 3.26
CA GLN A 14 -11.43 3.83 1.92
C GLN A 14 -12.27 2.74 1.23
N PHE A 15 -12.11 1.47 1.58
CA PHE A 15 -12.66 0.34 0.85
C PHE A 15 -14.15 0.12 1.18
N ARG A 16 -15.00 0.18 0.14
CA ARG A 16 -16.36 -0.38 0.24
C ARG A 16 -16.32 -1.90 0.25
N GLN A 17 -15.54 -2.45 -0.67
CA GLN A 17 -15.17 -3.86 -0.73
C GLN A 17 -13.72 -3.97 -1.22
N LEU A 18 -12.96 -4.93 -0.68
CA LEU A 18 -11.63 -5.28 -1.19
C LEU A 18 -11.38 -6.75 -0.94
N ASP A 19 -10.93 -7.48 -1.96
CA ASP A 19 -10.59 -8.89 -1.89
C ASP A 19 -9.13 -9.09 -2.34
N LEU A 20 -8.27 -9.61 -1.46
CA LEU A 20 -6.85 -9.83 -1.74
C LEU A 20 -6.46 -11.28 -1.43
N ASP A 21 -5.85 -11.96 -2.40
CA ASP A 21 -5.24 -13.28 -2.21
C ASP A 21 -3.75 -13.14 -1.90
N PHE A 22 -3.24 -14.02 -1.03
CA PHE A 22 -1.87 -13.95 -0.53
C PHE A 22 -1.10 -15.24 -0.76
N ASP A 23 0.19 -15.08 -1.00
CA ASP A 23 1.18 -16.15 -1.02
C ASP A 23 1.51 -16.60 0.40
N GLN A 24 1.87 -17.88 0.55
CA GLN A 24 2.13 -18.51 1.84
C GLN A 24 3.40 -18.00 2.52
N ARG A 25 4.32 -17.37 1.77
CA ARG A 25 5.62 -16.92 2.31
C ARG A 25 5.74 -15.40 2.35
N HIS A 26 5.62 -14.73 1.21
CA HIS A 26 5.94 -13.30 1.09
C HIS A 26 4.88 -12.59 0.28
N ASN A 27 4.42 -11.45 0.77
CA ASN A 27 3.40 -10.62 0.14
C ASN A 27 3.89 -9.18 0.15
N VAL A 28 3.96 -8.55 -1.02
CA VAL A 28 4.44 -7.17 -1.14
C VAL A 28 3.30 -6.31 -1.66
N LEU A 29 2.76 -5.46 -0.81
CA LEU A 29 1.76 -4.46 -1.15
C LEU A 29 2.48 -3.23 -1.72
N ILE A 30 2.28 -2.99 -3.01
CA ILE A 30 2.87 -1.88 -3.76
C ILE A 30 1.73 -0.99 -4.25
N GLY A 31 1.92 0.32 -4.15
CA GLY A 31 0.89 1.29 -4.48
C GLY A 31 1.39 2.67 -4.10
N ASP A 32 0.82 3.72 -4.69
CA ASP A 32 1.18 5.09 -4.36
C ASP A 32 0.66 5.46 -2.96
N ASN A 33 0.96 6.65 -2.47
CA ASN A 33 0.36 7.18 -1.25
C ASN A 33 -1.17 7.15 -1.36
N GLU A 34 -1.81 6.90 -0.22
CA GLU A 34 -3.27 6.83 -0.10
C GLU A 34 -3.98 5.68 -0.86
N THR A 35 -3.27 4.82 -1.60
CA THR A 35 -3.85 3.63 -2.27
C THR A 35 -4.37 2.55 -1.31
N GLY A 36 -4.06 2.65 -0.02
CA GLY A 36 -4.63 1.82 1.03
C GLY A 36 -3.76 0.67 1.54
N LYS A 37 -2.47 0.64 1.17
CA LYS A 37 -1.47 -0.31 1.72
C LYS A 37 -1.50 -0.36 3.26
N SER A 38 -1.42 0.80 3.91
CA SER A 38 -1.50 0.94 5.37
C SER A 38 -2.84 0.48 5.93
N SER A 39 -3.93 0.69 5.17
CA SER A 39 -5.26 0.22 5.57
C SER A 39 -5.35 -1.30 5.52
N VAL A 40 -4.74 -1.96 4.53
CA VAL A 40 -4.64 -3.43 4.47
C VAL A 40 -3.86 -3.99 5.66
N LEU A 41 -2.67 -3.44 5.95
CA LEU A 41 -1.88 -3.87 7.11
C LEU A 41 -2.60 -3.61 8.44
N LEU A 42 -3.27 -2.46 8.58
CA LEU A 42 -4.09 -2.14 9.74
C LEU A 42 -5.26 -3.11 9.90
N ALA A 43 -5.95 -3.48 8.82
CA ALA A 43 -7.06 -4.43 8.87
C ALA A 43 -6.59 -5.80 9.38
N LEU A 44 -5.46 -6.30 8.85
CA LEU A 44 -4.83 -7.51 9.34
C LEU A 44 -4.45 -7.39 10.82
N ASP A 45 -3.76 -6.32 11.20
CA ASP A 45 -3.36 -6.08 12.59
C ASP A 45 -4.55 -6.06 13.56
N LEU A 46 -5.64 -5.36 13.21
CA LEU A 46 -6.83 -5.27 14.05
C LEU A 46 -7.50 -6.64 14.21
N ALA A 47 -7.74 -7.36 13.11
CA ALA A 47 -8.38 -8.67 13.13
C ALA A 47 -7.53 -9.70 13.91
N LEU A 48 -6.22 -9.75 13.67
CA LEU A 48 -5.30 -10.69 14.33
C LEU A 48 -5.09 -10.35 15.81
N SER A 49 -5.18 -9.08 16.21
CA SER A 49 -4.95 -8.66 17.60
C SER A 49 -6.01 -9.13 18.59
N GLY A 50 -7.25 -9.36 18.16
CA GLY A 50 -8.38 -9.65 19.04
C GLY A 50 -8.61 -8.59 20.13
N SER A 51 -8.14 -7.36 19.94
CA SER A 51 -8.12 -6.31 20.97
C SER A 51 -9.23 -5.29 20.74
N ARG A 52 -10.33 -5.40 21.50
CA ARG A 52 -11.45 -4.45 21.45
C ARG A 52 -10.99 -3.02 21.76
N ASN A 53 -10.21 -2.86 22.82
CA ASN A 53 -9.63 -1.56 23.20
C ASN A 53 -8.83 -0.91 22.07
N ARG A 54 -8.11 -1.70 21.25
CA ARG A 54 -7.33 -1.17 20.11
C ARG A 54 -8.26 -0.61 19.04
N VAL A 55 -9.33 -1.33 18.72
CA VAL A 55 -10.35 -0.91 17.74
C VAL A 55 -11.10 0.34 18.24
N GLU A 56 -11.53 0.34 19.49
CA GLU A 56 -12.28 1.46 20.10
C GLU A 56 -11.43 2.73 20.22
N ASN A 57 -10.15 2.62 20.60
CA ASN A 57 -9.25 3.77 20.69
C ASN A 57 -8.96 4.44 19.34
N LEU A 58 -9.08 3.70 18.23
CA LEU A 58 -8.99 4.29 16.88
C LEU A 58 -10.26 5.05 16.50
N GLY A 59 -11.39 4.76 17.15
CA GLY A 59 -12.70 5.34 16.87
C GLY A 59 -13.38 4.73 15.64
N PHE A 60 -14.64 4.35 15.77
CA PHE A 60 -15.40 3.73 14.67
C PHE A 60 -15.56 4.69 13.48
N GLU A 61 -15.76 5.97 13.75
CA GLU A 61 -15.81 7.04 12.73
C GLU A 61 -14.58 7.08 11.82
N THR A 62 -13.40 6.73 12.33
CA THR A 62 -12.18 6.71 11.53
C THR A 62 -12.03 5.41 10.76
N LEU A 63 -12.64 4.32 11.22
CA LEU A 63 -12.54 2.98 10.63
C LEU A 63 -13.59 2.74 9.54
N PHE A 64 -14.78 3.32 9.64
CA PHE A 64 -15.85 3.14 8.66
C PHE A 64 -15.58 3.83 7.33
N CYS A 65 -16.08 3.21 6.25
CA CYS A 65 -16.06 3.79 4.93
C CYS A 65 -16.99 5.01 4.84
N LYS A 66 -16.40 6.20 4.78
CA LYS A 66 -17.13 7.48 4.78
C LYS A 66 -18.20 7.58 3.69
N PRO A 67 -17.95 7.21 2.41
CA PRO A 67 -18.99 7.20 1.38
C PRO A 67 -20.21 6.33 1.72
N VAL A 68 -20.05 5.27 2.51
CA VAL A 68 -21.14 4.37 2.89
C VAL A 68 -22.02 5.01 3.97
N ILE A 69 -21.39 5.65 4.95
CA ILE A 69 -22.09 6.44 5.97
C ILE A 69 -22.85 7.60 5.33
N GLU A 70 -22.22 8.31 4.39
CA GLU A 70 -22.85 9.42 3.68
C GLU A 70 -24.05 8.98 2.84
N ALA A 71 -23.94 7.84 2.17
CA ALA A 71 -25.04 7.24 1.40
C ALA A 71 -26.20 6.83 2.31
N PHE A 72 -25.93 6.19 3.45
CA PHE A 72 -26.96 5.84 4.44
C PHE A 72 -27.68 7.07 4.98
N LEU A 73 -26.93 8.12 5.37
CA LEU A 73 -27.51 9.35 5.92
C LEU A 73 -28.31 10.17 4.89
N GLY A 74 -28.02 9.98 3.60
CA GLY A 74 -28.75 10.58 2.47
C GLY A 74 -29.94 9.75 1.98
N GLY A 75 -30.06 8.49 2.41
CA GLY A 75 -31.13 7.57 2.04
C GLY A 75 -32.19 7.38 3.14
N PRO A 76 -33.04 6.35 3.02
CA PRO A 76 -33.99 5.97 4.06
C PRO A 76 -33.22 5.43 5.29
N ARG A 77 -33.24 6.17 6.40
CA ARG A 77 -32.48 5.87 7.63
C ARG A 77 -33.13 4.75 8.47
N GLY A 78 -33.27 3.57 7.88
CA GLY A 78 -33.78 2.37 8.54
C GLY A 78 -32.70 1.68 9.39
N ILE A 79 -33.10 1.04 10.50
CA ILE A 79 -32.18 0.23 11.33
C ILE A 79 -31.61 -0.95 10.55
N ASP A 80 -32.45 -1.57 9.73
CA ASP A 80 -32.11 -2.68 8.84
C ASP A 80 -31.08 -2.31 7.77
N GLN A 81 -30.89 -1.01 7.52
CA GLN A 81 -29.94 -0.48 6.55
C GLN A 81 -28.66 0.07 7.17
N LEU A 82 -28.50 -0.06 8.50
CA LEU A 82 -27.30 0.38 9.19
C LEU A 82 -26.09 -0.39 8.65
N PRO A 83 -25.06 0.31 8.15
CA PRO A 83 -23.91 -0.35 7.56
C PRO A 83 -23.12 -1.08 8.63
N THR A 84 -22.60 -2.25 8.29
CA THR A 84 -21.66 -3.02 9.09
C THR A 84 -20.27 -2.97 8.47
N LEU A 85 -19.24 -2.94 9.30
CA LEU A 85 -17.85 -3.06 8.88
C LEU A 85 -17.38 -4.48 9.18
N VAL A 86 -16.78 -5.13 8.20
CA VAL A 86 -16.29 -6.51 8.33
C VAL A 86 -14.87 -6.62 7.78
N ILE A 87 -14.02 -7.31 8.52
CA ILE A 87 -12.67 -7.73 8.11
C ILE A 87 -12.60 -9.23 8.29
N ASP A 88 -12.53 -9.96 7.18
CA ASP A 88 -12.37 -11.40 7.16
C ASP A 88 -10.96 -11.79 6.73
N VAL A 89 -10.32 -12.62 7.55
CA VAL A 89 -8.98 -13.14 7.32
C VAL A 89 -9.07 -14.65 7.19
N PHE A 90 -8.88 -15.13 5.97
CA PHE A 90 -8.95 -16.55 5.62
C PHE A 90 -7.60 -17.19 5.92
N LEU A 91 -7.62 -18.34 6.58
CA LEU A 91 -6.42 -19.06 7.00
C LEU A 91 -6.28 -20.37 6.21
N ALA A 92 -5.04 -20.86 6.12
CA ALA A 92 -4.75 -22.20 5.65
C ALA A 92 -5.43 -23.24 6.54
N GLU A 93 -6.21 -24.11 5.90
CA GLU A 93 -6.93 -25.21 6.54
C GLU A 93 -5.97 -26.07 7.34
N GLY A 94 -6.31 -26.19 8.62
CA GLY A 94 -5.60 -26.98 9.59
C GLY A 94 -6.46 -28.09 10.17
N GLN A 95 -6.03 -28.57 11.34
CA GLN A 95 -6.78 -29.55 12.12
C GLN A 95 -7.62 -28.89 13.23
N ASP A 96 -7.60 -27.56 13.33
CA ASP A 96 -8.33 -26.83 14.35
C ASP A 96 -9.75 -26.53 13.87
N GLU A 97 -10.68 -27.44 14.17
CA GLU A 97 -12.10 -27.31 13.85
C GLU A 97 -12.74 -26.02 14.41
N SER A 98 -12.13 -25.39 15.44
CA SER A 98 -12.65 -24.15 15.99
C SER A 98 -12.52 -22.96 15.03
N LEU A 99 -11.69 -23.08 13.99
CA LEU A 99 -11.49 -22.08 12.94
C LEU A 99 -12.35 -22.33 11.70
N TYR A 100 -12.77 -23.58 11.47
CA TYR A 100 -13.45 -24.01 10.25
C TYR A 100 -14.94 -23.68 10.27
N GLY A 101 -15.43 -22.93 9.29
CA GLY A 101 -16.87 -22.72 9.11
C GLY A 101 -17.23 -21.72 8.03
N VAL A 102 -18.52 -21.37 7.99
CA VAL A 102 -19.14 -20.50 6.96
C VAL A 102 -19.31 -19.05 7.40
N GLY A 103 -18.76 -18.66 8.54
CA GLY A 103 -18.93 -17.34 9.15
C GLY A 103 -18.22 -16.19 8.42
N ASN A 104 -17.86 -16.34 7.15
CA ASN A 104 -17.20 -15.33 6.30
C ASN A 104 -18.15 -14.69 5.29
N LEU A 105 -17.72 -13.60 4.65
CA LEU A 105 -18.49 -12.78 3.72
C LEU A 105 -18.86 -13.55 2.45
N ALA A 106 -18.02 -14.50 2.06
CA ALA A 106 -18.24 -15.35 0.90
C ALA A 106 -19.14 -16.57 1.21
N GLY A 107 -19.47 -16.84 2.48
CA GLY A 107 -20.21 -18.02 2.90
C GLY A 107 -19.50 -19.35 2.61
N GLN A 108 -18.19 -19.33 2.43
CA GLN A 108 -17.39 -20.50 2.07
C GLN A 108 -17.03 -21.34 3.30
N GLU A 109 -17.01 -22.67 3.20
CA GLU A 109 -16.49 -23.53 4.28
C GLU A 109 -14.95 -23.53 4.27
N THR A 110 -14.34 -22.86 5.24
CA THR A 110 -12.88 -22.74 5.34
C THR A 110 -12.47 -22.28 6.74
N ASP A 111 -11.19 -22.40 7.06
CA ASP A 111 -10.61 -21.80 8.26
C ASP A 111 -10.49 -20.27 8.12
N GLY A 112 -10.79 -19.57 9.22
CA GLY A 112 -10.50 -18.14 9.30
C GLY A 112 -11.04 -17.43 10.52
N ILE A 113 -10.81 -16.13 10.55
CA ILE A 113 -11.23 -15.22 11.61
C ILE A 113 -11.86 -13.96 11.03
N ARG A 114 -12.73 -13.34 11.83
CA ARG A 114 -13.53 -12.17 11.50
C ARG A 114 -13.45 -11.14 12.63
N LEU A 115 -13.24 -9.90 12.23
CA LEU A 115 -13.58 -8.72 13.01
C LEU A 115 -14.81 -8.05 12.38
N ALA A 116 -15.86 -7.86 13.17
CA ALA A 116 -17.05 -7.11 12.76
C ALA A 116 -17.29 -5.92 13.71
N ILE A 117 -17.71 -4.79 13.15
CA ILE A 117 -18.26 -3.65 13.90
C ILE A 117 -19.69 -3.46 13.41
N GLU A 118 -20.64 -3.75 14.29
CA GLU A 118 -22.06 -3.86 13.93
C GLU A 118 -22.97 -3.25 15.01
N PRO A 119 -24.19 -2.80 14.65
CA PRO A 119 -25.11 -2.23 15.60
C PRO A 119 -25.57 -3.29 16.61
N VAL A 120 -25.62 -2.89 17.89
CA VAL A 120 -26.11 -3.74 18.98
C VAL A 120 -27.63 -3.79 18.92
N GLN A 121 -28.16 -4.97 18.64
CA GLN A 121 -29.60 -5.16 18.38
C GLN A 121 -30.49 -4.76 19.57
N ASP A 122 -30.00 -4.90 20.80
CA ASP A 122 -30.74 -4.59 22.03
C ASP A 122 -31.10 -3.09 22.14
N TYR A 123 -30.39 -2.20 21.44
CA TYR A 123 -30.61 -0.74 21.48
C TYR A 123 -31.44 -0.22 20.31
N GLY A 124 -32.27 -1.05 19.69
CA GLY A 124 -33.05 -0.65 18.51
C GLY A 124 -34.01 0.52 18.75
N ALA A 125 -34.50 0.74 19.97
CA ALA A 125 -35.36 1.87 20.28
C ALA A 125 -34.58 3.19 20.30
N GLU A 126 -33.42 3.18 20.93
CA GLU A 126 -32.50 4.29 21.08
C GLU A 126 -31.89 4.69 19.72
N ILE A 127 -31.48 3.70 18.92
CA ILE A 127 -31.01 3.92 17.55
C ILE A 127 -32.08 4.62 16.72
N ARG A 128 -33.35 4.18 16.77
CA ARG A 128 -34.47 4.84 16.08
C ARG A 128 -34.62 6.30 16.53
N ALA A 129 -34.50 6.55 17.83
CA ALA A 129 -34.61 7.90 18.37
C ALA A 129 -33.49 8.81 17.84
N VAL A 130 -32.24 8.32 17.77
CA VAL A 130 -31.11 9.08 17.19
C VAL A 130 -31.31 9.36 15.71
N LEU A 131 -31.72 8.36 14.92
CA LEU A 131 -31.92 8.50 13.47
C LEU A 131 -33.06 9.45 13.11
N ALA A 132 -34.06 9.60 14.00
CA ALA A 132 -35.20 10.51 13.84
C ALA A 132 -34.85 11.98 14.13
N GLN A 133 -33.72 12.27 14.79
CA GLN A 133 -33.32 13.64 15.09
C GLN A 133 -32.97 14.42 13.81
N PRO A 134 -33.27 15.73 13.75
CA PRO A 134 -32.86 16.58 12.65
C PRO A 134 -31.33 16.68 12.59
N GLY A 135 -30.74 16.38 11.43
CA GLY A 135 -29.28 16.41 11.22
C GLY A 135 -28.76 15.19 10.45
N ARG A 136 -27.43 15.08 10.37
CA ARG A 136 -26.70 13.94 9.77
C ARG A 136 -25.98 13.16 10.88
N ASN A 137 -26.71 12.76 11.93
CA ASN A 137 -26.13 12.05 13.05
C ASN A 137 -26.09 10.53 12.79
N PHE A 138 -24.93 9.92 12.93
CA PHE A 138 -24.75 8.47 12.77
C PHE A 138 -24.51 7.83 14.15
N PRO A 139 -25.25 6.77 14.53
CA PRO A 139 -25.32 6.27 15.90
C PRO A 139 -24.12 5.37 16.29
N PHE A 140 -22.89 5.88 16.21
CA PHE A 140 -21.67 5.09 16.51
C PHE A 140 -21.63 4.54 17.93
N GLU A 141 -22.29 5.18 18.89
CA GLU A 141 -22.34 4.78 20.30
C GLU A 141 -23.06 3.44 20.51
N TYR A 142 -23.87 3.04 19.53
CA TYR A 142 -24.64 1.79 19.56
C TYR A 142 -23.99 0.68 18.72
N TYR A 143 -22.76 0.87 18.26
CA TYR A 143 -21.97 -0.15 17.59
C TYR A 143 -21.07 -0.90 18.58
N ALA A 144 -20.84 -2.19 18.31
CA ALA A 144 -19.94 -3.02 19.11
C ALA A 144 -18.97 -3.79 18.24
N VAL A 145 -17.79 -4.05 18.82
CA VAL A 145 -16.72 -4.84 18.21
C VAL A 145 -16.91 -6.32 18.55
N LYS A 146 -16.97 -7.17 17.53
CA LYS A 146 -17.03 -8.64 17.66
C LYS A 146 -15.85 -9.29 16.94
N PHE A 147 -15.17 -10.18 17.65
CA PHE A 147 -14.09 -11.02 17.14
C PHE A 147 -14.56 -12.47 17.16
N GLN A 148 -14.66 -13.10 15.99
CA GLN A 148 -15.16 -14.47 15.85
C GLN A 148 -14.34 -15.27 14.83
N THR A 149 -14.20 -16.56 15.03
CA THR A 149 -13.71 -17.48 13.98
C THR A 149 -14.81 -17.69 12.92
N PHE A 150 -14.49 -18.29 11.78
CA PHE A 150 -15.52 -18.66 10.80
C PHE A 150 -16.45 -19.77 11.31
N ALA A 151 -16.05 -20.53 12.33
CA ALA A 151 -16.93 -21.41 13.11
C ALA A 151 -17.85 -20.65 14.10
N ARG A 152 -17.78 -19.31 14.13
CA ARG A 152 -18.51 -18.40 15.04
C ARG A 152 -18.07 -18.41 16.51
N ASN A 153 -16.94 -19.05 16.82
CA ASN A 153 -16.36 -19.04 18.18
C ASN A 153 -15.76 -17.67 18.48
N LEU A 154 -15.99 -17.15 19.70
CA LEU A 154 -15.40 -15.86 20.12
C LEU A 154 -13.91 -16.02 20.43
N TYR A 155 -13.10 -15.03 20.04
CA TYR A 155 -11.69 -14.94 20.44
C TYR A 155 -11.32 -13.53 20.94
N ALA A 156 -10.18 -13.43 21.62
CA ALA A 156 -9.69 -12.21 22.24
C ALA A 156 -8.15 -12.16 22.23
N SER A 157 -7.61 -11.06 22.76
CA SER A 157 -6.18 -10.76 22.72
C SER A 157 -5.27 -11.77 23.44
N PHE A 158 -5.80 -12.58 24.37
CA PHE A 158 -5.03 -13.59 25.11
C PHE A 158 -5.04 -14.98 24.46
N ASN A 159 -5.97 -15.25 23.52
CA ASN A 159 -6.12 -16.53 22.82
C ASN A 159 -6.22 -16.33 21.30
N ARG A 160 -5.32 -15.50 20.74
CA ARG A 160 -5.31 -15.19 19.31
C ARG A 160 -4.95 -16.45 18.49
N PRO A 161 -5.73 -16.80 17.45
CA PRO A 161 -5.41 -17.94 16.58
C PRO A 161 -4.11 -17.80 15.79
N VAL A 162 -3.72 -16.56 15.50
CA VAL A 162 -2.52 -16.22 14.72
C VAL A 162 -1.71 -15.19 15.48
N ARG A 163 -0.42 -15.44 15.67
CA ARG A 163 0.48 -14.54 16.40
C ARG A 163 1.19 -13.64 15.40
N HIS A 164 0.93 -12.34 15.49
CA HIS A 164 1.47 -11.36 14.55
C HIS A 164 2.31 -10.28 15.21
N LEU A 165 3.15 -9.62 14.41
CA LEU A 165 3.87 -8.41 14.77
C LEU A 165 3.75 -7.38 13.65
N LEU A 166 3.30 -6.17 13.98
CA LEU A 166 3.33 -5.01 13.10
C LEU A 166 4.54 -4.13 13.45
N LEU A 167 5.40 -3.86 12.47
CA LEU A 167 6.45 -2.85 12.54
C LEU A 167 6.10 -1.73 11.58
N ASP A 168 5.71 -0.59 12.15
CA ASP A 168 5.49 0.64 11.41
C ASP A 168 6.69 1.57 11.58
N SER A 169 7.39 1.83 10.47
CA SER A 169 8.55 2.71 10.44
C SER A 169 8.15 4.18 10.53
N SER A 170 7.00 4.55 9.94
CA SER A 170 6.57 5.94 9.83
C SER A 170 6.23 6.57 11.19
N ARG A 171 5.79 5.73 12.16
CA ARG A 171 5.41 6.14 13.52
C ARG A 171 6.49 5.89 14.57
N ILE A 172 7.74 5.65 14.17
CA ILE A 172 8.86 5.36 15.08
C ILE A 172 9.03 6.43 16.16
N ASP A 173 8.63 7.67 15.89
CA ASP A 173 8.78 8.83 16.78
C ASP A 173 7.74 8.93 17.91
N SER A 174 6.73 8.05 17.96
CA SER A 174 5.74 8.10 19.06
C SER A 174 6.11 7.17 20.21
N ASP A 175 6.12 7.71 21.44
CA ASP A 175 6.19 6.91 22.69
C ASP A 175 5.16 5.76 22.67
N TYR A 176 4.01 5.99 22.05
CA TYR A 176 2.99 4.99 21.84
C TYR A 176 3.46 3.79 21.00
N ALA A 177 4.11 4.04 19.85
CA ALA A 177 4.63 2.96 19.00
C ALA A 177 5.77 2.20 19.68
N ALA A 178 6.62 2.89 20.46
CA ALA A 178 7.66 2.24 21.26
C ALA A 178 7.07 1.32 22.35
N ARG A 179 6.00 1.76 23.02
CA ARG A 179 5.27 0.96 24.02
C ARG A 179 4.56 -0.24 23.41
N GLU A 180 3.83 -0.06 22.31
CA GLU A 180 3.14 -1.18 21.63
C GLU A 180 4.13 -2.25 21.15
N TYR A 181 5.28 -1.81 20.61
CA TYR A 181 6.36 -2.71 20.25
C TYR A 181 6.91 -3.45 21.48
N THR A 182 7.20 -2.73 22.57
CA THR A 182 7.72 -3.32 23.81
C THR A 182 6.74 -4.33 24.40
N ARG A 183 5.44 -4.01 24.42
CA ARG A 183 4.39 -4.93 24.86
C ARG A 183 4.33 -6.19 24.01
N SER A 184 4.43 -6.05 22.69
CA SER A 184 4.42 -7.19 21.76
C SER A 184 5.62 -8.11 22.00
N VAL A 185 6.82 -7.54 22.21
CA VAL A 185 8.03 -8.31 22.56
C VAL A 185 7.91 -8.95 23.94
N PHE A 186 7.37 -8.23 24.93
CA PHE A 186 7.16 -8.79 26.27
C PHE A 186 6.17 -9.95 26.24
N HIS A 187 5.04 -9.78 25.55
CA HIS A 187 4.07 -10.85 25.34
C HIS A 187 4.71 -12.04 24.64
N PHE A 188 5.54 -11.77 23.65
CA PHE A 188 6.24 -12.82 22.94
C PHE A 188 7.17 -13.65 23.85
N HIS A 189 7.92 -13.00 24.74
CA HIS A 189 8.91 -13.67 25.59
C HIS A 189 8.35 -14.19 26.93
N ALA A 190 7.21 -13.71 27.38
CA ALA A 190 6.58 -14.11 28.64
C ALA A 190 5.32 -14.95 28.39
N PRO A 191 5.28 -16.23 28.83
CA PRO A 191 4.05 -17.02 28.85
C PRO A 191 2.94 -16.34 29.66
N VAL A 192 1.68 -16.66 29.35
CA VAL A 192 0.51 -16.04 30.00
C VAL A 192 0.59 -16.12 31.53
N GLU A 193 0.96 -17.27 32.09
CA GLU A 193 1.13 -17.46 33.54
C GLU A 193 2.20 -16.53 34.12
N ALA A 194 3.35 -16.41 33.46
CA ALA A 194 4.44 -15.55 33.90
C ALA A 194 4.04 -14.07 33.85
N ARG A 195 3.26 -13.64 32.84
CA ARG A 195 2.76 -12.27 32.76
C ARG A 195 1.89 -11.92 33.96
N TYR A 196 0.94 -12.78 34.32
CA TYR A 196 0.09 -12.54 35.49
C TYR A 196 0.90 -12.48 36.80
N GLN A 197 1.89 -13.35 36.94
CA GLN A 197 2.78 -13.33 38.12
C GLN A 197 3.57 -12.02 38.20
N LEU A 198 4.17 -11.58 37.09
CA LEU A 198 4.93 -10.33 37.03
C LEU A 198 4.05 -9.10 37.27
N GLU A 199 2.85 -9.07 36.70
CA GLU A 199 1.91 -7.96 36.86
C GLU A 199 1.38 -7.87 38.30
N ASN A 200 1.15 -9.01 38.95
CA ASN A 200 0.80 -9.06 40.36
C ASN A 200 1.96 -8.58 41.24
N ALA A 201 3.17 -9.07 41.00
CA ALA A 201 4.38 -8.63 41.73
C ALA A 201 4.61 -7.12 41.59
N TYR A 202 4.41 -6.57 40.38
CA TYR A 202 4.50 -5.15 40.12
C TYR A 202 3.45 -4.34 40.90
N ARG A 203 2.20 -4.82 40.93
CA ARG A 203 1.11 -4.20 41.70
C ARG A 203 1.39 -4.23 43.21
N MET A 204 1.89 -5.35 43.72
CA MET A 204 2.32 -5.48 45.11
C MET A 204 3.46 -4.52 45.44
N GLY A 205 4.43 -4.35 44.53
CA GLY A 205 5.50 -3.37 44.66
C GLY A 205 4.98 -1.93 44.76
N LYS A 206 4.01 -1.56 43.92
CA LYS A 206 3.34 -0.24 43.99
C LYS A 206 2.63 -0.03 45.34
N SER A 207 1.93 -1.04 45.85
CA SER A 207 1.30 -0.97 47.18
C SER A 207 2.34 -0.83 48.29
N ASN A 208 3.37 -1.67 48.26
CA ASN A 208 4.46 -1.65 49.24
C ASN A 208 5.15 -0.28 49.29
N PHE A 209 5.42 0.33 48.13
CA PHE A 209 6.01 1.66 48.07
C PHE A 209 5.12 2.71 48.76
N LYS A 210 3.80 2.64 48.54
CA LYS A 210 2.83 3.49 49.24
C LYS A 210 2.84 3.23 50.75
N ASP A 211 2.77 1.96 51.16
CA ASP A 211 2.63 1.56 52.56
C ASP A 211 3.91 1.79 53.39
N ASN A 212 5.09 1.76 52.77
CA ASN A 212 6.37 1.84 53.49
C ASN A 212 7.18 3.11 53.22
N HIS A 213 7.12 3.68 52.01
CA HIS A 213 7.92 4.86 51.64
C HIS A 213 7.11 6.16 51.63
N LEU A 214 5.79 6.10 51.45
CA LEU A 214 4.91 7.27 51.55
C LEU A 214 4.19 7.38 52.90
N ALA A 215 4.38 6.43 53.82
CA ALA A 215 3.65 6.36 55.09
C ALA A 215 3.80 7.62 55.95
N GLU A 216 5.02 8.13 56.13
CA GLU A 216 5.29 9.32 56.94
C GLU A 216 4.66 10.58 56.33
N LEU A 217 4.83 10.76 55.01
CA LEU A 217 4.21 11.85 54.24
C LEU A 217 2.69 11.79 54.32
N ASN A 218 2.10 10.61 54.16
CA ASN A 218 0.65 10.41 54.22
C ASN A 218 0.11 10.57 55.64
N GLY A 219 0.89 10.21 56.67
CA GLY A 219 0.51 10.41 58.07
C GLY A 219 0.37 11.89 58.47
N GLY A 220 1.01 12.80 57.72
CA GLY A 220 0.90 14.25 57.92
C GLY A 220 -0.26 14.92 57.16
N LEU A 221 -1.04 14.17 56.39
CA LEU A 221 -2.16 14.69 55.58
C LEU A 221 -3.49 14.35 56.25
N ASP A 222 -4.32 15.37 56.47
CA ASP A 222 -5.62 15.18 57.13
C ASP A 222 -6.70 14.82 56.10
N GLY A 223 -7.09 13.55 56.07
CA GLY A 223 -8.13 13.01 55.18
C GLY A 223 -7.72 12.78 53.72
N PHE A 224 -6.45 13.02 53.36
CA PHE A 224 -5.90 12.78 52.02
C PHE A 224 -4.68 11.87 52.07
N GLN A 225 -4.41 11.14 50.99
CA GLN A 225 -3.18 10.35 50.86
C GLN A 225 -2.66 10.40 49.43
N PHE A 226 -1.34 10.40 49.27
CA PHE A 226 -0.70 10.15 48.00
C PHE A 226 -0.74 8.65 47.68
N GLU A 227 -1.16 8.32 46.46
CA GLU A 227 -1.17 6.96 45.92
C GLU A 227 -0.26 6.82 44.70
N VAL A 228 0.27 5.60 44.53
CA VAL A 228 0.96 5.21 43.29
C VAL A 228 -0.09 4.73 42.30
N ARG A 229 -0.16 5.37 41.13
CA ARG A 229 -1.16 5.04 40.10
C ARG A 229 -1.08 3.55 39.74
N SER A 230 -2.23 2.89 39.78
CA SER A 230 -2.42 1.48 39.44
C SER A 230 -3.72 1.32 38.67
N GLY A 231 -3.74 0.47 37.63
CA GLY A 231 -4.91 0.20 36.81
C GLY A 231 -4.56 -0.01 35.34
N ALA A 232 -5.58 -0.13 34.48
CA ALA A 232 -5.41 -0.45 33.06
C ALA A 232 -4.56 0.57 32.27
N ARG A 233 -4.43 1.81 32.76
CA ARG A 233 -3.62 2.88 32.16
C ARG A 233 -2.27 3.10 32.88
N SER A 234 -1.94 2.30 33.90
CA SER A 234 -0.66 2.35 34.62
C SER A 234 -0.38 0.99 35.27
N ASN A 235 0.13 0.08 34.45
CA ASN A 235 0.47 -1.28 34.82
C ASN A 235 1.90 -1.61 34.36
N LEU A 236 2.34 -2.86 34.57
CA LEU A 236 3.68 -3.28 34.21
C LEU A 236 3.96 -3.03 32.71
N GLU A 237 3.00 -3.38 31.85
CA GLU A 237 3.17 -3.31 30.40
C GLU A 237 3.28 -1.87 29.88
N THR A 238 2.61 -0.91 30.52
CA THR A 238 2.72 0.52 30.15
C THR A 238 4.04 1.13 30.58
N ASP A 239 4.66 0.58 31.63
CA ASP A 239 5.83 1.14 32.29
C ASP A 239 7.14 0.41 31.87
N LEU A 240 7.03 -0.69 31.10
CA LEU A 240 8.15 -1.43 30.53
C LEU A 240 8.78 -0.71 29.34
N VAL A 241 10.12 -0.71 29.30
CA VAL A 241 10.91 -0.18 28.18
C VAL A 241 12.02 -1.16 27.80
N ILE A 242 12.40 -1.17 26.52
CA ILE A 242 13.56 -1.92 26.02
C ILE A 242 14.79 -1.02 26.07
N SER A 243 15.91 -1.52 26.60
CA SER A 243 17.20 -0.84 26.61
C SER A 243 18.30 -1.71 26.01
N GLU A 244 19.28 -1.05 25.37
CA GLU A 244 20.53 -1.64 24.89
C GLU A 244 21.67 -0.78 25.47
N ASP A 245 22.70 -1.38 26.05
CA ASP A 245 23.83 -0.70 26.72
C ASP A 245 23.41 0.42 27.70
N GLY A 246 22.30 0.23 28.42
CA GLY A 246 21.80 1.20 29.40
C GLY A 246 21.06 2.41 28.81
N ILE A 247 20.90 2.48 27.47
CA ILE A 247 20.14 3.53 26.80
C ILE A 247 18.81 2.94 26.32
N THR A 248 17.69 3.57 26.68
CA THR A 248 16.36 3.14 26.23
C THR A 248 16.24 3.30 24.71
N LEU A 249 15.43 2.43 24.10
CA LEU A 249 15.20 2.42 22.66
C LEU A 249 14.76 3.79 22.15
N GLU A 250 13.90 4.48 22.89
CA GLU A 250 13.37 5.82 22.60
C GLU A 250 14.46 6.90 22.48
N HIS A 251 15.60 6.71 23.16
CA HIS A 251 16.72 7.66 23.14
C HIS A 251 17.84 7.27 22.16
N ARG A 252 17.67 6.20 21.38
CA ARG A 252 18.63 5.81 20.31
C ARG A 252 18.30 6.52 18.99
N GLY A 253 19.27 6.64 18.09
CA GLY A 253 19.03 7.17 16.74
C GLY A 253 18.07 6.29 15.93
N LYS A 254 17.22 6.90 15.09
CA LYS A 254 16.10 6.23 14.37
C LYS A 254 16.49 4.93 13.65
N GLY A 255 17.60 4.94 12.91
CA GLY A 255 18.08 3.74 12.23
C GLY A 255 18.48 2.61 13.17
N ARG A 256 19.04 2.93 14.35
CA ARG A 256 19.35 1.94 15.39
C ARG A 256 18.06 1.44 16.06
N GLN A 257 17.08 2.31 16.29
CA GLN A 257 15.78 1.89 16.82
C GLN A 257 15.11 0.88 15.89
N CYS A 258 15.01 1.21 14.60
CA CYS A 258 14.43 0.33 13.59
C CYS A 258 15.20 -1.00 13.52
N PHE A 259 16.54 -0.95 13.54
CA PHE A 259 17.36 -2.16 13.56
C PHE A 259 17.15 -3.01 14.81
N ILE A 260 17.10 -2.43 16.01
CA ILE A 260 16.83 -3.18 17.24
C ILE A 260 15.46 -3.84 17.16
N LYS A 261 14.41 -3.07 16.80
CA LYS A 261 13.04 -3.59 16.65
C LYS A 261 12.98 -4.78 15.69
N THR A 262 13.63 -4.60 14.57
CA THR A 262 13.79 -5.61 13.53
C THR A 262 14.60 -6.82 14.02
N SER A 263 15.72 -6.60 14.71
CA SER A 263 16.61 -7.66 15.15
C SER A 263 15.95 -8.55 16.20
N PHE A 264 15.09 -8.01 17.06
CA PHE A 264 14.26 -8.79 17.98
C PHE A 264 13.23 -9.64 17.23
N ALA A 265 12.60 -9.09 16.19
CA ALA A 265 11.72 -9.86 15.31
C ALA A 265 12.47 -10.98 14.55
N LEU A 266 13.75 -10.75 14.22
CA LEU A 266 14.62 -11.72 13.55
C LEU A 266 15.21 -12.78 14.50
N ASN A 267 15.73 -12.37 15.65
CA ASN A 267 16.54 -13.16 16.59
C ASN A 267 15.74 -14.09 17.50
N THR A 268 14.52 -14.43 17.12
CA THR A 268 13.63 -15.36 17.82
C THR A 268 14.14 -16.80 17.93
N ARG A 269 15.36 -17.10 17.50
CA ARG A 269 15.98 -18.44 17.46
C ARG A 269 16.01 -19.19 18.81
N ARG A 270 15.66 -18.55 19.93
CA ARG A 270 15.68 -19.14 21.28
C ARG A 270 14.31 -19.29 21.96
N ALA A 271 13.22 -18.74 21.40
CA ALA A 271 11.89 -18.91 21.98
C ALA A 271 11.13 -19.99 21.20
N GLN A 272 10.56 -20.96 21.91
CA GLN A 272 9.91 -22.17 21.33
C GLN A 272 8.72 -21.90 20.40
N ALA A 273 8.32 -20.66 20.14
CA ALA A 273 7.23 -20.36 19.23
C ALA A 273 7.40 -18.96 18.60
N GLY A 274 7.93 -18.86 17.38
CA GLY A 274 8.09 -17.61 16.62
C GLY A 274 6.76 -16.90 16.25
N PHE A 275 6.82 -15.75 15.58
CA PHE A 275 5.64 -15.10 15.00
C PHE A 275 5.13 -15.88 13.78
N ASP A 276 3.81 -16.06 13.67
CA ASP A 276 3.20 -16.69 12.50
C ASP A 276 3.15 -15.68 11.33
N VAL A 277 2.88 -14.41 11.63
CA VAL A 277 2.74 -13.34 10.63
C VAL A 277 3.57 -12.11 11.02
N MET A 278 4.24 -11.49 10.05
CA MET A 278 4.97 -10.24 10.23
C MET A 278 4.50 -9.21 9.21
N LEU A 279 4.07 -8.05 9.71
CA LEU A 279 3.58 -6.92 8.93
C LEU A 279 4.62 -5.80 9.01
N LEU A 280 5.15 -5.37 7.86
CA LEU A 280 6.13 -4.30 7.74
C LEU A 280 5.55 -3.15 6.94
N GLU A 281 5.50 -1.97 7.55
CA GLU A 281 5.05 -0.74 6.89
C GLU A 281 6.23 0.21 6.67
N GLU A 282 6.45 0.55 5.40
CA GLU A 282 7.50 1.46 4.90
C GLU A 282 8.88 1.24 5.54
N PRO A 283 9.40 0.00 5.55
CA PRO A 283 10.70 -0.33 6.18
C PRO A 283 11.87 0.56 5.70
N GLU A 284 11.75 1.19 4.53
CA GLU A 284 12.71 2.14 3.96
C GLU A 284 12.88 3.45 4.73
N ASN A 285 11.84 4.00 5.37
CA ASN A 285 11.84 5.39 5.84
C ASN A 285 12.95 5.72 6.85
N HIS A 286 13.49 4.71 7.54
CA HIS A 286 14.54 4.87 8.54
C HIS A 286 15.68 3.85 8.42
N LEU A 287 15.72 3.08 7.34
CA LEU A 287 16.78 2.11 7.07
C LEU A 287 17.58 2.54 5.84
N SER A 288 18.90 2.40 5.91
CA SER A 288 19.68 2.45 4.68
C SER A 288 19.27 1.29 3.78
N HIS A 289 19.30 1.52 2.47
CA HIS A 289 18.98 0.53 1.46
C HIS A 289 19.68 -0.83 1.68
N THR A 290 20.94 -0.82 2.12
CA THR A 290 21.70 -2.04 2.45
C THR A 290 21.14 -2.79 3.66
N LEU A 291 20.76 -2.07 4.72
CA LEU A 291 20.17 -2.67 5.93
C LEU A 291 18.78 -3.23 5.67
N MET A 292 17.97 -2.50 4.90
CA MET A 292 16.64 -2.96 4.48
C MET A 292 16.75 -4.25 3.65
N LYS A 293 17.67 -4.29 2.68
CA LYS A 293 17.93 -5.52 1.90
C LYS A 293 18.33 -6.70 2.79
N ARG A 294 19.20 -6.46 3.79
CA ARG A 294 19.58 -7.50 4.75
C ARG A 294 18.38 -7.96 5.57
N LEU A 295 17.55 -7.04 6.05
CA LEU A 295 16.31 -7.35 6.76
C LEU A 295 15.40 -8.25 5.93
N VAL A 296 15.03 -7.81 4.73
CA VAL A 296 14.18 -8.57 3.82
C VAL A 296 14.75 -9.96 3.55
N ASN A 297 16.05 -10.07 3.28
CA ASN A 297 16.71 -11.34 3.02
C ASN A 297 16.78 -12.28 4.23
N GLU A 298 16.91 -11.74 5.45
CA GLU A 298 16.91 -12.55 6.68
C GLU A 298 15.49 -13.02 7.01
N LEU A 299 14.47 -12.18 6.81
CA LEU A 299 13.07 -12.56 6.97
C LEU A 299 12.63 -13.56 5.92
N SER A 300 13.08 -13.41 4.67
CA SER A 300 12.67 -14.31 3.59
C SER A 300 13.20 -15.74 3.76
N LYS A 301 14.31 -15.89 4.49
CA LYS A 301 14.92 -17.19 4.80
C LYS A 301 14.34 -17.86 6.05
N LYS A 302 13.50 -17.17 6.82
CA LYS A 302 12.96 -17.70 8.07
C LYS A 302 11.75 -18.57 7.78
N ASP A 303 11.92 -19.88 7.86
CA ASP A 303 10.80 -20.81 7.80
C ASP A 303 9.85 -20.60 8.99
N GLY A 304 8.55 -20.66 8.74
CA GLY A 304 7.54 -20.55 9.79
C GLY A 304 7.05 -19.13 10.11
N THR A 305 7.32 -18.14 9.26
CA THR A 305 6.75 -16.78 9.37
C THR A 305 6.31 -16.28 8.00
N GLN A 306 5.05 -15.84 7.86
CA GLN A 306 4.53 -15.20 6.67
C GLN A 306 4.79 -13.70 6.72
N LEU A 307 5.35 -13.13 5.64
CA LEU A 307 5.77 -11.73 5.58
C LEU A 307 4.84 -10.89 4.70
N PHE A 308 4.41 -9.75 5.21
CA PHE A 308 3.70 -8.71 4.48
C PHE A 308 4.51 -7.42 4.52
N ILE A 309 4.79 -6.84 3.36
CA ILE A 309 5.53 -5.58 3.24
C ILE A 309 4.65 -4.59 2.49
N ALA A 310 4.33 -3.45 3.10
CA ALA A 310 3.79 -2.29 2.39
C ALA A 310 4.93 -1.30 2.10
N THR A 311 5.12 -0.97 0.83
CA THR A 311 6.18 -0.06 0.38
C THR A 311 5.69 0.78 -0.81
N HIS A 312 6.21 2.00 -0.92
CA HIS A 312 6.08 2.85 -2.11
C HIS A 312 7.41 2.92 -2.89
N SER A 313 8.46 2.29 -2.39
CA SER A 313 9.79 2.36 -2.97
C SER A 313 9.97 1.38 -4.14
N SER A 314 10.05 1.93 -5.36
CA SER A 314 10.33 1.15 -6.58
C SER A 314 11.66 0.38 -6.49
N HIS A 315 12.68 0.94 -5.84
CA HIS A 315 13.99 0.32 -5.64
C HIS A 315 13.98 -0.93 -4.75
N ILE A 316 12.99 -1.03 -3.86
CA ILE A 316 12.79 -2.20 -3.01
C ILE A 316 12.04 -3.27 -3.78
N CYS A 317 10.99 -2.85 -4.46
CA CYS A 317 10.12 -3.72 -5.23
C CYS A 317 10.87 -4.42 -6.37
N SER A 318 11.81 -3.73 -7.03
CA SER A 318 12.61 -4.33 -8.10
C SER A 318 13.54 -5.46 -7.66
N ARG A 319 13.78 -5.61 -6.35
CA ARG A 319 14.60 -6.70 -5.79
C ARG A 319 13.83 -7.68 -4.94
N LEU A 320 12.59 -7.37 -4.63
CA LEU A 320 11.62 -8.33 -4.13
C LEU A 320 11.10 -9.15 -5.31
N ASP A 321 10.71 -10.38 -5.03
CA ASP A 321 10.12 -11.23 -6.06
C ASP A 321 8.75 -10.67 -6.46
N LEU A 322 8.70 -9.96 -7.60
CA LEU A 322 7.47 -9.36 -8.13
C LEU A 322 6.37 -10.40 -8.38
N ARG A 323 6.69 -11.71 -8.41
CA ARG A 323 5.68 -12.80 -8.44
C ARG A 323 4.69 -12.74 -7.30
N ASN A 324 5.06 -12.13 -6.18
CA ASN A 324 4.21 -12.02 -5.00
C ASN A 324 3.85 -10.57 -4.67
N ALA A 325 4.01 -9.68 -5.64
CA ALA A 325 3.56 -8.31 -5.54
C ALA A 325 2.05 -8.20 -5.78
N LEU A 326 1.40 -7.52 -4.85
CA LEU A 326 0.02 -7.07 -4.91
C LEU A 326 0.05 -5.58 -5.19
N LEU A 327 -0.38 -5.22 -6.39
CA LEU A 327 -0.44 -3.85 -6.87
C LEU A 327 -1.81 -3.26 -6.49
N LEU A 328 -1.80 -2.19 -5.70
CA LEU A 328 -3.00 -1.42 -5.35
C LEU A 328 -3.04 -0.18 -6.24
N GLY A 329 -3.94 -0.19 -7.21
CA GLY A 329 -4.16 0.90 -8.15
C GLY A 329 -5.15 1.94 -7.64
N PRO A 330 -5.27 3.09 -8.35
CA PRO A 330 -6.29 4.07 -8.08
C PRO A 330 -7.71 3.48 -8.22
N GLY A 331 -8.66 3.95 -7.41
CA GLY A 331 -10.05 3.49 -7.48
C GLY A 331 -10.34 2.16 -6.78
N GLN A 332 -9.52 1.76 -5.80
CA GLN A 332 -9.72 0.55 -4.96
C GLN A 332 -9.60 -0.77 -5.73
N ARG A 333 -9.02 -0.75 -6.93
CA ARG A 333 -8.66 -1.98 -7.64
C ARG A 333 -7.32 -2.49 -7.17
N SER A 334 -7.24 -3.79 -7.04
CA SER A 334 -6.03 -4.53 -6.73
C SER A 334 -5.79 -5.57 -7.80
N GLY A 335 -4.54 -5.73 -8.21
CA GLY A 335 -4.13 -6.76 -9.14
C GLY A 335 -2.85 -7.45 -8.67
N THR A 336 -2.63 -8.66 -9.15
CA THR A 336 -1.33 -9.33 -9.00
C THR A 336 -0.73 -9.54 -10.38
N LEU A 337 0.59 -9.53 -10.51
CA LEU A 337 1.24 -9.85 -11.78
C LEU A 337 0.93 -11.28 -12.27
N ARG A 338 0.46 -12.17 -11.39
CA ARG A 338 0.00 -13.52 -11.73
C ARG A 338 -1.31 -13.54 -12.51
N GLN A 339 -2.05 -12.43 -12.55
CA GLN A 339 -3.27 -12.29 -13.35
C GLN A 339 -2.99 -11.86 -14.79
N LEU A 340 -1.75 -11.48 -15.09
CA LEU A 340 -1.29 -11.20 -16.45
C LEU A 340 -0.97 -12.50 -17.18
N SER A 341 -0.91 -12.45 -18.50
CA SER A 341 -0.47 -13.55 -19.35
C SER A 341 0.94 -14.01 -18.98
N ASP A 342 1.22 -15.31 -19.12
CA ASP A 342 2.50 -15.91 -18.70
C ASP A 342 3.72 -15.21 -19.30
N ASP A 343 3.64 -14.76 -20.57
CA ASP A 343 4.73 -14.01 -21.22
C ASP A 343 4.91 -12.61 -20.62
N THR A 344 3.82 -11.86 -20.41
CA THR A 344 3.86 -10.52 -19.80
C THR A 344 4.35 -10.59 -18.36
N ALA A 345 3.84 -11.54 -17.58
CA ALA A 345 4.28 -11.81 -16.22
C ALA A 345 5.78 -12.16 -16.20
N ALA A 346 6.23 -13.08 -17.06
CA ALA A 346 7.64 -13.44 -17.16
C ALA A 346 8.53 -12.28 -17.59
N PHE A 347 8.06 -11.39 -18.48
CA PHE A 347 8.79 -10.19 -18.88
C PHE A 347 9.05 -9.27 -17.69
N PHE A 348 7.99 -8.90 -16.95
CA PHE A 348 8.12 -8.04 -15.77
C PHE A 348 8.91 -8.68 -14.62
N MET A 349 8.93 -10.01 -14.54
CA MET A 349 9.71 -10.75 -13.54
C MET A 349 11.20 -10.92 -13.89
N LYS A 350 11.57 -10.96 -15.18
CA LYS A 350 12.96 -11.20 -15.64
C LYS A 350 13.88 -10.01 -15.38
N ALA A 351 13.34 -8.79 -15.49
CA ALA A 351 14.03 -7.56 -15.16
C ALA A 351 13.00 -6.59 -14.58
N PRO A 352 12.86 -6.52 -13.25
CA PRO A 352 12.03 -5.52 -12.59
C PRO A 352 12.58 -4.11 -12.84
N ASP A 353 12.36 -3.55 -14.03
CA ASP A 353 12.73 -2.17 -14.30
C ASP A 353 11.84 -1.24 -13.47
N ASN A 354 12.42 -0.15 -12.95
CA ASN A 354 11.69 0.86 -12.18
C ASN A 354 10.42 1.31 -12.92
N ASN A 355 10.46 1.31 -14.26
CA ASN A 355 9.36 1.67 -15.15
C ASN A 355 8.07 0.88 -14.91
N VAL A 356 8.12 -0.42 -14.58
CA VAL A 356 6.91 -1.23 -14.32
C VAL A 356 6.22 -0.78 -13.04
N LEU A 357 7.02 -0.46 -12.03
CA LEU A 357 6.54 -0.03 -10.74
C LEU A 357 6.05 1.41 -10.83
N GLU A 358 6.80 2.31 -11.45
CA GLU A 358 6.37 3.66 -11.76
C GLU A 358 5.05 3.66 -12.54
N PHE A 359 4.92 2.79 -13.54
CA PHE A 359 3.68 2.60 -14.27
C PHE A 359 2.53 2.17 -13.35
N ALA A 360 2.72 1.11 -12.55
CA ALA A 360 1.70 0.59 -11.64
C ALA A 360 1.26 1.60 -10.55
N LEU A 361 2.13 2.56 -10.22
CA LEU A 361 1.87 3.63 -9.26
C LEU A 361 1.17 4.84 -9.91
N SER A 362 1.16 4.95 -11.23
CA SER A 362 0.65 6.11 -11.96
C SER A 362 -0.87 6.06 -12.18
N ARG A 363 -1.50 7.24 -12.21
CA ARG A 363 -2.93 7.37 -12.59
C ARG A 363 -3.13 7.50 -14.10
N ARG A 364 -2.27 8.30 -14.73
CA ARG A 364 -2.26 8.58 -16.17
C ARG A 364 -0.85 8.42 -16.68
N VAL A 365 -0.68 7.71 -17.79
CA VAL A 365 0.64 7.44 -18.36
C VAL A 365 0.65 7.74 -19.85
N ILE A 366 1.71 8.39 -20.31
CA ILE A 366 2.11 8.40 -21.72
C ILE A 366 3.28 7.45 -21.88
N LEU A 367 3.06 6.36 -22.63
CA LEU A 367 4.12 5.45 -23.03
C LEU A 367 4.71 5.94 -24.34
N VAL A 368 6.04 6.01 -24.40
CA VAL A 368 6.77 6.37 -25.63
C VAL A 368 7.79 5.28 -25.97
N GLU A 369 8.08 5.14 -27.26
CA GLU A 369 8.93 4.06 -27.77
C GLU A 369 10.41 4.23 -27.36
N GLY A 370 10.93 5.46 -27.43
CA GLY A 370 12.34 5.75 -27.18
C GLY A 370 12.62 7.08 -26.47
N ASP A 371 13.90 7.37 -26.35
CA ASP A 371 14.41 8.53 -25.59
C ASP A 371 14.13 9.86 -26.29
N ALA A 372 14.03 9.87 -27.62
CA ALA A 372 13.82 11.11 -28.38
C ALA A 372 12.43 11.71 -28.09
N GLU A 373 11.40 10.86 -28.10
CA GLU A 373 10.05 11.21 -27.69
C GLU A 373 10.04 11.61 -26.22
N PHE A 374 10.66 10.81 -25.35
CA PHE A 374 10.72 11.08 -23.90
C PHE A 374 11.29 12.47 -23.58
N ILE A 375 12.38 12.85 -24.22
CA ILE A 375 13.06 14.15 -24.03
C ILE A 375 12.15 15.32 -24.44
N LEU A 376 11.44 15.21 -25.56
CA LEU A 376 10.64 16.31 -26.11
C LEU A 376 9.20 16.35 -25.57
N LEU A 377 8.69 15.25 -25.02
CA LEU A 377 7.28 15.16 -24.63
C LEU A 377 6.89 16.15 -23.53
N GLU A 378 7.77 16.42 -22.57
CA GLU A 378 7.50 17.42 -21.52
C GLU A 378 7.30 18.82 -22.12
N ALA A 379 8.15 19.21 -23.09
CA ALA A 379 8.02 20.47 -23.80
C ALA A 379 6.74 20.52 -24.65
N PHE A 380 6.41 19.44 -25.36
CA PHE A 380 5.18 19.36 -26.14
C PHE A 380 3.93 19.44 -25.25
N TYR A 381 3.91 18.74 -24.13
CA TYR A 381 2.83 18.81 -23.16
C TYR A 381 2.66 20.22 -22.62
N THR A 382 3.75 20.85 -22.18
CA THR A 382 3.73 22.22 -21.64
C THR A 382 3.28 23.23 -22.68
N LYS A 383 3.70 23.08 -23.94
CA LYS A 383 3.29 23.96 -25.04
C LYS A 383 1.79 23.86 -25.35
N LEU A 384 1.22 22.64 -25.30
CA LEU A 384 -0.19 22.41 -25.60
C LEU A 384 -1.12 22.73 -24.42
N VAL A 385 -0.66 22.49 -23.20
CA VAL A 385 -1.49 22.53 -21.99
C VAL A 385 -1.23 23.76 -21.12
N GLY A 386 -0.03 24.34 -21.19
CA GLY A 386 0.43 25.43 -20.32
C GLY A 386 0.84 24.97 -18.92
N ARG A 387 1.05 23.67 -18.70
CA ARG A 387 1.45 23.04 -17.43
C ARG A 387 2.41 21.89 -17.69
N LEU A 388 3.20 21.51 -16.70
CA LEU A 388 4.01 20.29 -16.76
C LEU A 388 3.14 19.03 -16.63
N PRO A 389 3.53 17.88 -17.22
CA PRO A 389 2.83 16.61 -17.06
C PRO A 389 2.58 16.24 -15.59
N ALA A 390 3.59 16.46 -14.74
CA ALA A 390 3.52 16.16 -13.30
C ALA A 390 2.45 16.96 -12.55
N GLU A 391 2.08 18.16 -13.03
CA GLU A 391 1.01 18.97 -12.41
C GLU A 391 -0.39 18.41 -12.68
N ASP A 392 -0.53 17.54 -13.69
CA ASP A 392 -1.79 16.93 -14.12
C ASP A 392 -1.83 15.40 -13.80
N ASP A 393 -0.94 14.93 -12.92
CA ASP A 393 -0.72 13.51 -12.56
C ASP A 393 -0.41 12.61 -13.77
N VAL A 394 0.28 13.15 -14.78
CA VAL A 394 0.70 12.43 -16.00
C VAL A 394 2.15 12.02 -15.89
N HIS A 395 2.40 10.71 -15.92
CA HIS A 395 3.74 10.14 -15.98
C HIS A 395 4.13 9.81 -17.42
N VAL A 396 5.35 10.14 -17.80
CA VAL A 396 5.92 9.77 -19.09
C VAL A 396 6.90 8.63 -18.89
N ILE A 397 6.76 7.55 -19.65
CA ILE A 397 7.60 6.36 -19.52
C ILE A 397 8.10 5.94 -20.90
N SER A 398 9.43 5.95 -21.07
CA SER A 398 10.11 5.32 -22.21
C SER A 398 10.21 3.82 -21.98
N ILE A 399 9.69 3.01 -22.90
CA ILE A 399 9.73 1.54 -22.79
C ILE A 399 10.91 0.90 -23.53
N GLY A 400 11.69 1.69 -24.28
CA GLY A 400 12.90 1.23 -24.96
C GLY A 400 12.65 0.13 -26.01
N GLY A 401 11.55 0.23 -26.77
CA GLY A 401 11.17 -0.72 -27.81
C GLY A 401 9.65 -0.96 -27.89
N THR A 402 9.23 -2.14 -28.41
CA THR A 402 7.82 -2.42 -28.78
C THR A 402 7.00 -3.16 -27.72
N SER A 403 7.40 -3.09 -26.45
CA SER A 403 6.73 -3.82 -25.34
C SER A 403 5.39 -3.22 -24.90
N PHE A 404 4.77 -2.33 -25.69
CA PHE A 404 3.52 -1.64 -25.37
C PHE A 404 2.40 -2.58 -24.92
N LYS A 405 2.22 -3.72 -25.62
CA LYS A 405 1.14 -4.68 -25.30
C LYS A 405 1.15 -5.11 -23.84
N ARG A 406 2.34 -5.33 -23.28
CA ARG A 406 2.55 -5.76 -21.89
C ARG A 406 2.10 -4.69 -20.90
N TYR A 407 2.41 -3.43 -21.19
CA TYR A 407 1.98 -2.30 -20.38
C TYR A 407 0.47 -2.03 -20.52
N LEU A 408 -0.11 -2.21 -21.71
CA LEU A 408 -1.56 -2.07 -21.89
C LEU A 408 -2.35 -3.16 -21.14
N GLU A 409 -1.83 -4.39 -21.09
CA GLU A 409 -2.41 -5.46 -20.27
C GLU A 409 -2.39 -5.08 -18.78
N LEU A 410 -1.26 -4.55 -18.29
CA LEU A 410 -1.14 -4.04 -16.92
C LEU A 410 -2.07 -2.84 -16.66
N ALA A 411 -2.24 -1.95 -17.64
CA ALA A 411 -3.15 -0.81 -17.58
C ALA A 411 -4.59 -1.27 -17.36
N ALA A 412 -5.04 -2.27 -18.12
CA ALA A 412 -6.38 -2.83 -18.02
C ALA A 412 -6.62 -3.47 -16.65
N LEU A 413 -5.62 -4.17 -16.12
CA LEU A 413 -5.70 -4.80 -14.79
C LEU A 413 -5.86 -3.76 -13.67
N LEU A 414 -5.09 -2.67 -13.73
CA LEU A 414 -5.06 -1.64 -12.69
C LEU A 414 -5.97 -0.43 -12.96
N ASN A 415 -6.68 -0.43 -14.09
CA ASN A 415 -7.52 0.67 -14.56
C ASN A 415 -6.76 2.00 -14.69
N ILE A 416 -5.54 1.95 -15.20
CA ILE A 416 -4.68 3.11 -15.43
C ILE A 416 -4.99 3.67 -16.81
N LYS A 417 -5.13 5.00 -16.92
CA LYS A 417 -5.38 5.64 -18.22
C LYS A 417 -4.08 5.80 -18.99
N VAL A 418 -3.95 5.19 -20.16
CA VAL A 418 -2.69 5.09 -20.91
C VAL A 418 -2.86 5.53 -22.35
N ALA A 419 -2.01 6.48 -22.77
CA ALA A 419 -1.78 6.81 -24.17
C ALA A 419 -0.44 6.21 -24.62
N ALA A 420 -0.47 5.26 -25.55
CA ALA A 420 0.72 4.64 -26.12
C ALA A 420 1.09 5.32 -27.44
N ILE A 421 2.16 6.09 -27.44
CA ILE A 421 2.71 6.78 -28.60
C ILE A 421 3.79 5.87 -29.21
N ARG A 422 3.57 5.42 -30.45
CA ARG A 422 4.49 4.52 -31.15
C ARG A 422 4.72 4.94 -32.60
N ASP A 423 5.79 4.42 -33.17
CA ASP A 423 6.06 4.52 -34.60
C ASP A 423 5.17 3.55 -35.40
N ASN A 424 4.81 3.93 -36.63
CA ASN A 424 4.03 3.08 -37.53
C ASN A 424 4.92 2.11 -38.34
N ASP A 425 6.24 2.32 -38.34
CA ASP A 425 7.24 1.50 -39.05
C ASP A 425 6.90 1.23 -40.53
N GLY A 426 6.19 2.16 -41.17
CA GLY A 426 5.77 2.08 -42.56
C GLY A 426 4.45 1.33 -42.80
N SER A 427 3.76 0.88 -41.75
CA SER A 427 2.46 0.19 -41.84
C SER A 427 1.55 0.51 -40.65
N TYR A 428 0.82 1.64 -40.70
CA TYR A 428 -0.11 2.07 -39.66
C TYR A 428 -1.20 1.02 -39.34
N GLU A 429 -1.85 0.47 -40.37
CA GLU A 429 -2.97 -0.46 -40.18
C GLU A 429 -2.52 -1.72 -39.42
N GLU A 430 -1.46 -2.37 -39.90
CA GLU A 430 -0.95 -3.60 -39.29
C GLU A 430 -0.34 -3.32 -37.90
N ASN A 431 0.56 -2.34 -37.79
CA ASN A 431 1.37 -2.16 -36.59
C ASN A 431 0.62 -1.43 -35.47
N CYS A 432 -0.28 -0.50 -35.78
CA CYS A 432 -0.90 0.39 -34.79
C CYS A 432 -2.38 0.09 -34.56
N VAL A 433 -3.10 -0.46 -35.55
CA VAL A 433 -4.54 -0.78 -35.44
C VAL A 433 -4.74 -2.25 -35.14
N GLU A 434 -4.44 -3.14 -36.09
CA GLU A 434 -4.72 -4.58 -35.98
C GLU A 434 -3.97 -5.22 -34.80
N ASN A 435 -2.70 -4.86 -34.62
CA ASN A 435 -1.85 -5.44 -33.57
C ASN A 435 -2.30 -5.11 -32.14
N TYR A 436 -3.16 -4.09 -31.95
CA TYR A 436 -3.65 -3.64 -30.65
C TYR A 436 -5.18 -3.65 -30.53
N ALA A 437 -5.92 -4.15 -31.52
CA ALA A 437 -7.39 -4.09 -31.55
C ALA A 437 -8.04 -4.63 -30.26
N ASP A 438 -7.49 -5.70 -29.69
CA ASP A 438 -8.01 -6.34 -28.47
C ASP A 438 -7.57 -5.64 -27.16
N LEU A 439 -6.66 -4.67 -27.23
CA LEU A 439 -6.07 -3.97 -26.08
C LEU A 439 -6.52 -2.52 -25.96
N VAL A 440 -7.20 -1.97 -26.98
CA VAL A 440 -7.78 -0.62 -26.94
C VAL A 440 -9.06 -0.64 -26.12
N THR A 441 -9.13 0.24 -25.12
CA THR A 441 -10.27 0.40 -24.21
C THR A 441 -10.56 1.89 -23.98
N GLU A 442 -11.60 2.20 -23.20
CA GLU A 442 -11.85 3.57 -22.74
C GLU A 442 -10.65 4.18 -21.99
N HIS A 443 -9.82 3.34 -21.37
CA HIS A 443 -8.66 3.75 -20.59
C HIS A 443 -7.32 3.45 -21.26
N ALA A 444 -7.28 2.84 -22.44
CA ALA A 444 -6.04 2.50 -23.13
C ALA A 444 -6.16 2.74 -24.63
N ARG A 445 -5.31 3.59 -25.21
CA ARG A 445 -5.33 3.86 -26.66
C ARG A 445 -3.93 4.03 -27.24
N VAL A 446 -3.75 3.55 -28.46
CA VAL A 446 -2.52 3.70 -29.24
C VAL A 446 -2.65 4.88 -30.21
N PHE A 447 -1.60 5.67 -30.31
CA PHE A 447 -1.48 6.85 -31.16
C PHE A 447 -0.20 6.73 -32.00
N ALA A 448 -0.35 6.95 -33.30
CA ALA A 448 0.73 6.92 -34.27
C ALA A 448 0.34 7.80 -35.47
N ASP A 449 1.32 8.17 -36.28
CA ASP A 449 1.07 8.88 -37.53
C ASP A 449 0.35 7.96 -38.52
N ALA A 450 -0.71 8.44 -39.16
CA ALA A 450 -1.49 7.66 -40.13
C ALA A 450 -0.82 7.61 -41.51
N ASP A 451 0.13 8.50 -41.78
CA ASP A 451 0.91 8.47 -43.02
C ASP A 451 2.12 7.53 -42.87
N ASN A 452 2.12 6.45 -43.65
CA ASN A 452 3.21 5.48 -43.69
C ASN A 452 4.54 6.08 -44.19
N GLN A 453 4.54 7.25 -44.85
CA GLN A 453 5.77 7.96 -45.20
C GLN A 453 6.41 8.64 -43.99
N ARG A 454 5.63 8.92 -42.93
CA ARG A 454 6.07 9.49 -41.66
C ARG A 454 6.32 8.36 -40.66
N SER A 455 7.19 7.43 -41.05
CA SER A 455 7.26 6.12 -40.42
C SER A 455 7.84 6.08 -39.01
N THR A 456 8.67 7.06 -38.66
CA THR A 456 9.24 7.22 -37.31
C THR A 456 9.05 8.64 -36.78
N PHE A 457 9.16 8.80 -35.47
CA PHE A 457 9.09 10.09 -34.79
C PHE A 457 10.00 11.15 -35.44
N GLU A 458 11.24 10.81 -35.78
CA GLU A 458 12.19 11.78 -36.35
C GLU A 458 11.77 12.26 -37.74
N ILE A 459 11.18 11.36 -38.55
CA ILE A 459 10.71 11.69 -39.90
C ILE A 459 9.52 12.64 -39.82
N GLY A 460 8.54 12.33 -38.97
CA GLY A 460 7.38 13.18 -38.73
C GLY A 460 7.77 14.54 -38.15
N LEU A 461 8.63 14.54 -37.13
CA LEU A 461 9.09 15.75 -36.47
C LEU A 461 9.87 16.67 -37.43
N TYR A 462 10.75 16.10 -38.27
CA TYR A 462 11.46 16.85 -39.31
C TYR A 462 10.49 17.48 -40.32
N ALA A 463 9.48 16.72 -40.78
CA ALA A 463 8.51 17.22 -41.75
C ALA A 463 7.71 18.42 -41.20
N ASP A 464 7.35 18.38 -39.92
CA ASP A 464 6.61 19.46 -39.26
C ASP A 464 7.49 20.68 -38.91
N ASN A 465 8.82 20.47 -38.77
CA ASN A 465 9.76 21.47 -38.25
C ASN A 465 10.98 21.71 -39.17
N MET A 466 10.83 21.50 -40.47
CA MET A 466 11.93 21.47 -41.45
C MET A 466 12.87 22.67 -41.35
N ALA A 467 12.33 23.89 -41.25
CA ALA A 467 13.15 25.10 -41.16
C ALA A 467 14.04 25.14 -39.91
N ILE A 468 13.51 24.72 -38.75
CA ILE A 468 14.22 24.69 -37.48
C ILE A 468 15.29 23.59 -37.51
N CYS A 469 14.93 22.41 -38.02
CA CYS A 469 15.86 21.30 -38.15
C CYS A 469 17.00 21.62 -39.12
N ASP A 470 16.71 22.24 -40.26
CA ASP A 470 17.73 22.64 -41.23
C ASP A 470 18.65 23.73 -40.64
N GLU A 471 18.11 24.71 -39.90
CA GLU A 471 18.91 25.73 -39.19
C GLU A 471 19.93 25.08 -38.24
N LEU A 472 19.47 24.16 -37.40
CA LEU A 472 20.31 23.53 -36.37
C LEU A 472 21.28 22.49 -36.94
N PHE A 473 20.84 21.70 -37.92
CA PHE A 473 21.52 20.47 -38.31
C PHE A 473 22.16 20.51 -39.69
N ALA A 474 21.87 21.51 -40.54
CA ALA A 474 22.52 21.64 -41.85
C ALA A 474 23.91 22.29 -41.77
N LEU A 475 24.15 23.18 -40.81
CA LEU A 475 25.42 23.91 -40.70
C LEU A 475 26.54 22.99 -40.18
N GLY A 476 27.53 22.72 -41.05
CA GLY A 476 28.77 22.01 -40.68
C GLY A 476 28.81 20.51 -40.98
N ARG A 477 27.75 19.92 -41.52
CA ARG A 477 27.68 18.47 -41.83
C ARG A 477 27.78 18.23 -43.34
N ARG A 478 28.78 17.46 -43.77
CA ARG A 478 29.12 17.26 -45.20
C ARG A 478 28.54 15.98 -45.82
N THR A 479 27.97 15.07 -45.03
CA THR A 479 27.65 13.70 -45.50
C THR A 479 26.23 13.21 -45.19
N LEU A 480 25.52 13.78 -44.21
CA LEU A 480 24.15 13.39 -43.85
C LEU A 480 23.23 14.59 -44.02
N THR A 481 22.02 14.36 -44.55
CA THR A 481 20.95 15.36 -44.47
C THR A 481 20.53 15.55 -43.00
N PRO A 482 19.91 16.70 -42.64
CA PRO A 482 19.37 16.92 -41.30
C PRO A 482 18.50 15.75 -40.79
N GLN A 483 17.58 15.25 -41.62
CA GLN A 483 16.75 14.08 -41.31
C GLN A 483 17.57 12.81 -41.06
N GLN A 484 18.57 12.51 -41.91
CA GLN A 484 19.44 11.35 -41.73
C GLN A 484 20.28 11.45 -40.45
N TYR A 485 20.70 12.66 -40.09
CA TYR A 485 21.38 12.89 -38.83
C TYR A 485 20.46 12.60 -37.64
N MET A 486 19.21 13.09 -37.67
CA MET A 486 18.24 12.84 -36.60
C MET A 486 17.98 11.34 -36.43
N LEU A 487 17.79 10.59 -37.52
CA LEU A 487 17.63 9.14 -37.48
C LEU A 487 18.84 8.40 -36.87
N ALA A 488 20.06 8.89 -37.13
CA ALA A 488 21.29 8.30 -36.61
C ALA A 488 21.62 8.73 -35.17
N ASN A 489 21.08 9.87 -34.70
CA ASN A 489 21.41 10.50 -33.42
C ASN A 489 20.14 10.95 -32.69
N LYS A 490 19.18 10.03 -32.54
CA LYS A 490 17.81 10.31 -32.06
C LYS A 490 17.78 11.16 -30.77
N ALA A 491 18.44 10.69 -29.71
CA ALA A 491 18.45 11.37 -28.42
C ALA A 491 19.21 12.71 -28.44
N GLU A 492 20.36 12.77 -29.13
CA GLU A 492 21.16 14.01 -29.24
C GLU A 492 20.40 15.09 -30.01
N ALA A 493 19.76 14.71 -31.12
CA ALA A 493 18.95 15.62 -31.91
C ALA A 493 17.74 16.14 -31.10
N ALA A 494 17.07 15.26 -30.35
CA ALA A 494 15.96 15.65 -29.47
C ALA A 494 16.42 16.62 -28.37
N PHE A 495 17.58 16.37 -27.75
CA PHE A 495 18.14 17.25 -26.73
C PHE A 495 18.53 18.62 -27.30
N GLU A 496 19.18 18.67 -28.48
CA GLU A 496 19.52 19.95 -29.13
C GLU A 496 18.26 20.76 -29.50
N LEU A 497 17.20 20.09 -29.97
CA LEU A 497 15.91 20.74 -30.27
C LEU A 497 15.25 21.29 -29.00
N LEU A 498 15.28 20.53 -27.90
CA LEU A 498 14.76 20.95 -26.60
C LEU A 498 15.52 22.18 -26.08
N ASP A 499 16.85 22.11 -26.03
CA ASP A 499 17.70 23.15 -25.44
C ASP A 499 17.62 24.48 -26.20
N LYS A 500 17.59 24.42 -27.54
CA LYS A 500 17.72 25.63 -28.38
C LYS A 500 16.40 26.15 -28.93
N LYS A 501 15.39 25.31 -29.12
CA LYS A 501 14.22 25.61 -29.96
C LYS A 501 12.88 25.11 -29.42
N ALA A 502 12.79 24.64 -28.17
CA ALA A 502 11.56 24.04 -27.61
C ALA A 502 10.28 24.86 -27.86
N ASP A 503 10.32 26.17 -27.63
CA ASP A 503 9.16 27.06 -27.77
C ASP A 503 8.69 27.24 -29.22
N GLU A 504 9.57 26.99 -30.20
CA GLU A 504 9.30 27.16 -31.63
C GLU A 504 8.73 25.88 -32.26
N LEU A 505 8.95 24.69 -31.66
CA LEU A 505 8.60 23.40 -32.25
C LEU A 505 7.08 23.19 -32.43
N VAL A 506 6.66 22.84 -33.64
CA VAL A 506 5.34 22.34 -33.93
C VAL A 506 5.22 20.91 -33.40
N VAL A 507 4.22 20.68 -32.55
CA VAL A 507 3.94 19.35 -31.98
C VAL A 507 3.28 18.46 -33.03
N PRO A 508 3.78 17.23 -33.26
CA PRO A 508 3.13 16.30 -34.17
C PRO A 508 1.66 16.00 -33.80
N GLY A 509 0.79 15.89 -34.80
CA GLY A 509 -0.66 15.80 -34.61
C GLY A 509 -1.10 14.63 -33.71
N TYR A 510 -0.57 13.42 -33.94
CA TYR A 510 -0.90 12.24 -33.14
C TYR A 510 -0.47 12.35 -31.67
N ILE A 511 0.59 13.11 -31.37
CA ILE A 511 1.03 13.41 -29.99
C ILE A 511 0.06 14.41 -29.34
N ALA A 512 -0.36 15.44 -30.08
CA ALA A 512 -1.37 16.38 -29.59
C ALA A 512 -2.71 15.70 -29.30
N GLU A 513 -3.13 14.77 -30.16
CA GLU A 513 -4.32 13.93 -29.95
C GLU A 513 -4.17 13.02 -28.72
N ALA A 514 -3.01 12.39 -28.54
CA ALA A 514 -2.72 11.55 -27.37
C ALA A 514 -2.86 12.34 -26.06
N ILE A 515 -2.26 13.53 -25.99
CA ILE A 515 -2.32 14.42 -24.82
C ILE A 515 -3.75 14.89 -24.57
N ALA A 516 -4.47 15.31 -25.61
CA ALA A 516 -5.86 15.74 -25.47
C ALA A 516 -6.77 14.61 -24.97
N TRP A 517 -6.63 13.41 -25.55
CA TRP A 517 -7.40 12.24 -25.14
C TRP A 517 -7.09 11.81 -23.70
N LEU A 518 -5.81 11.85 -23.29
CA LEU A 518 -5.42 11.45 -21.93
C LEU A 518 -6.04 12.37 -20.87
N ARG A 519 -6.21 13.67 -21.19
CA ARG A 519 -6.77 14.67 -20.27
C ARG A 519 -8.30 14.72 -20.25
N ALA A 520 -8.96 14.25 -21.31
CA ALA A 520 -10.43 14.15 -21.38
C ALA A 520 -11.00 13.25 -20.27
#